data_AF-X1E0T3-F1
#
_entry.id   AF-X1E0T3-F1
#
_cell.length_a   1.000
_cell.length_b   1.000
_cell.length_c   1.000
_cell.angle_alpha   90.00
_cell.angle_beta   90.00
_cell.angle_gamma   90.00
#
_symmetry.space_group_name_H-M   'P 1'
#
loop_
_entity.id
_entity.type
_entity.pdbx_description
1 polymer ?
#
loop_
_entity_poly.entity_id
_entity_poly.type
_entity_poly.pdbx_seq_one_letter_code
_entity_poly.pdbx_strand_id
1 'polypeptide(L)'
;AHLEVCSYGTNGGRSEMAVYGIKEPSTNTFSTQPDADVRPMTAAFTNWICGAGAGGFEQYWDADSWHGWPDGPELKNIIQEIVNQPGWASGNPLAMKIVSTPVGGAGRLVWSYDGNPSLSPILHVTYIPAPGAPSKVTGLKATNIAEISFKASWNANPPEEETTLYRVYLRKG
;
A
#
# COMPACT_ATOMS: atom_id res chain seq x y z
N ALA A 1 -0.59 -2.93 -6.45
CA ALA A 1 -1.01 -1.52 -6.24
C ALA A 1 -0.10 -0.66 -7.08
N HIS A 2 -0.58 0.38 -7.74
CA HIS A 2 0.27 1.16 -8.65
C HIS A 2 -0.08 2.65 -8.66
N LEU A 3 0.87 3.46 -9.11
CA LEU A 3 0.63 4.86 -9.42
C LEU A 3 0.26 5.01 -10.90
N GLU A 4 -0.73 5.84 -11.18
CA GLU A 4 -1.07 6.31 -12.50
C GLU A 4 -0.87 7.82 -12.55
N VAL A 5 -0.11 8.32 -13.52
CA VAL A 5 0.21 9.76 -13.64
C VAL A 5 -0.07 10.28 -15.04
N CYS A 6 -0.41 11.56 -15.16
CA CYS A 6 -0.47 12.25 -16.43
C CYS A 6 0.77 13.11 -16.64
N SER A 7 1.43 12.93 -17.79
CA SER A 7 2.63 13.70 -18.15
C SER A 7 2.24 15.07 -18.69
N TYR A 8 3.00 16.11 -18.32
CA TYR A 8 2.83 17.45 -18.90
C TYR A 8 3.38 17.58 -20.33
N GLY A 9 4.42 16.81 -20.69
CA GLY A 9 5.20 17.06 -21.91
C GLY A 9 5.74 15.82 -22.62
N THR A 10 5.92 15.94 -23.93
CA THR A 10 6.48 14.91 -24.83
C THR A 10 8.01 14.94 -24.85
N ASN A 11 8.67 14.60 -23.74
CA ASN A 11 10.14 14.55 -23.72
C ASN A 11 10.65 13.12 -23.91
N GLY A 12 11.05 12.71 -25.12
CA GLY A 12 11.57 11.35 -25.38
C GLY A 12 12.84 10.93 -24.61
N GLY A 13 13.45 11.83 -23.83
CA GLY A 13 14.65 11.55 -23.04
C GLY A 13 14.45 10.47 -21.98
N ARG A 14 15.53 9.74 -21.69
CA ARG A 14 15.59 8.78 -20.58
C ARG A 14 15.36 9.51 -19.27
N SER A 15 14.49 8.99 -18.42
CA SER A 15 14.27 9.48 -17.07
C SER A 15 14.31 8.32 -16.11
N GLU A 16 15.16 8.44 -15.11
CA GLU A 16 15.28 7.47 -14.03
C GLU A 16 14.56 8.03 -12.82
N MET A 17 13.52 7.33 -12.38
CA MET A 17 12.79 7.67 -11.17
C MET A 17 12.73 6.45 -10.27
N ALA A 18 12.56 6.69 -8.98
CA ALA A 18 12.24 5.68 -8.00
C ALA A 18 11.09 6.18 -7.14
N VAL A 19 10.16 5.28 -6.84
CA VAL A 19 9.05 5.58 -5.93
C VAL A 19 9.33 4.94 -4.58
N TYR A 20 9.20 5.78 -3.55
CA TYR A 20 9.28 5.42 -2.14
C TYR A 20 7.95 5.78 -1.46
N GLY A 21 7.73 5.22 -0.29
CA GLY A 21 6.74 5.71 0.65
C GLY A 21 7.41 6.57 1.72
N ILE A 22 6.68 7.54 2.28
CA ILE A 22 7.09 8.17 3.53
C ILE A 22 6.84 7.18 4.67
N LYS A 23 7.89 6.84 5.41
CA LYS A 23 7.89 5.84 6.48
C LYS A 23 7.34 6.44 7.76
N GLU A 24 6.06 6.77 7.72
CA GLU A 24 5.28 7.28 8.84
C GLU A 24 3.96 6.49 8.92
N PRO A 25 3.52 6.05 10.11
CA PRO A 25 2.25 5.35 10.26
C PRO A 25 1.03 6.24 10.02
N SER A 26 1.22 7.57 9.98
CA SER A 26 0.23 8.58 9.60
C SER A 26 1.01 9.80 9.14
N THR A 27 1.01 10.07 7.83
CA THR A 27 1.82 11.17 7.28
C THR A 27 1.15 12.52 7.48
N ASN A 28 1.81 13.43 8.19
CA ASN A 28 1.35 14.82 8.33
C ASN A 28 1.57 15.62 7.04
N THR A 29 0.86 16.75 6.89
CA THR A 29 0.99 17.67 5.77
C THR A 29 2.45 18.08 5.51
N PHE A 30 2.80 18.20 4.23
CA PHE A 30 4.07 18.77 3.79
C PHE A 30 3.96 20.29 3.75
N SER A 31 4.92 20.97 4.36
CA SER A 31 4.94 22.43 4.43
C SER A 31 5.87 23.08 3.41
N THR A 32 6.98 22.41 3.08
CA THR A 32 8.02 22.90 2.17
C THR A 32 8.75 21.71 1.51
N GLN A 33 9.50 21.99 0.44
CA GLN A 33 10.35 20.98 -0.20
C GLN A 33 11.41 20.40 0.77
N PRO A 34 12.15 21.22 1.56
CA PRO A 34 13.09 20.67 2.55
C PRO A 34 12.44 19.76 3.60
N ASP A 35 11.21 20.06 4.03
CA ASP A 35 10.44 19.19 4.93
C ASP A 35 10.17 17.83 4.28
N ALA A 36 9.67 17.81 3.04
CA ALA A 36 9.48 16.58 2.27
C ALA A 36 10.79 15.82 1.99
N ASP A 37 11.92 16.52 1.94
CA ASP A 37 13.24 15.94 1.66
C ASP A 37 13.86 15.19 2.82
N VAL A 38 13.59 15.62 4.05
CA VAL A 38 14.13 14.99 5.25
C VAL A 38 13.23 13.90 5.82
N ARG A 39 12.00 13.71 5.30
CA ARG A 39 11.10 12.66 5.79
C ARG A 39 11.72 11.28 5.58
N PRO A 40 11.64 10.37 6.57
CA PRO A 40 12.17 9.03 6.43
C PRO A 40 11.41 8.29 5.33
N MET A 41 12.13 7.56 4.49
CA MET A 41 11.56 6.78 3.40
C MET A 41 11.49 5.29 3.76
N THR A 42 10.59 4.57 3.11
CA THR A 42 10.55 3.10 3.16
C THR A 42 11.86 2.50 2.67
N ALA A 43 12.23 1.34 3.20
CA ALA A 43 13.34 0.56 2.67
C ALA A 43 12.94 -0.09 1.33
N ALA A 44 11.67 -0.52 1.22
CA ALA A 44 11.08 -0.90 -0.05
C ALA A 44 10.97 0.32 -0.97
N PHE A 45 11.32 0.11 -2.24
CA PHE A 45 11.14 1.07 -3.31
C PHE A 45 10.94 0.32 -4.62
N THR A 46 10.51 1.03 -5.64
CA THR A 46 10.42 0.49 -6.99
C THR A 46 11.00 1.46 -7.98
N ASN A 47 11.80 0.96 -8.91
CA ASN A 47 12.34 1.77 -9.99
C ASN A 47 11.25 2.00 -11.03
N TRP A 48 11.16 3.23 -11.50
CA TRP A 48 10.26 3.64 -12.56
C TRP A 48 11.06 4.43 -13.59
N ILE A 49 11.60 3.71 -14.57
CA ILE A 49 12.52 4.25 -15.57
C ILE A 49 11.78 4.28 -16.89
N CYS A 50 11.71 5.44 -17.56
CA CYS A 50 11.07 5.58 -18.87
C CYS A 50 12.04 6.14 -19.93
N GLY A 51 11.71 5.92 -21.22
CA GLY A 51 12.52 6.34 -22.37
C GLY A 51 13.50 5.29 -22.90
N ALA A 52 14.22 5.64 -23.96
CA ALA A 52 15.07 4.73 -24.74
C ALA A 52 16.20 4.10 -23.91
N GLY A 53 16.45 2.79 -24.11
CA GLY A 53 17.55 2.07 -23.46
C GLY A 53 17.30 1.70 -21.99
N ALA A 54 16.04 1.73 -21.54
CA ALA A 54 15.64 1.39 -20.17
C ALA A 54 15.65 -0.12 -19.86
N GLY A 55 15.94 -1.00 -20.82
CA GLY A 55 16.18 -2.44 -20.61
C GLY A 55 14.98 -3.28 -20.14
N GLY A 56 13.84 -2.65 -19.82
CA GLY A 56 12.60 -3.35 -19.44
C GLY A 56 11.31 -2.56 -19.71
N PHE A 57 11.38 -1.23 -19.86
CA PHE A 57 10.24 -0.37 -20.11
C PHE A 57 10.62 0.77 -21.08
N GLU A 58 10.58 0.51 -22.38
CA GLU A 58 10.78 1.55 -23.41
C GLU A 58 9.44 2.21 -23.79
N GLN A 59 8.75 2.82 -22.83
CA GLN A 59 7.60 3.67 -23.15
C GLN A 59 8.02 5.14 -23.11
N TYR A 60 7.77 5.83 -24.21
CA TYR A 60 7.84 7.28 -24.26
C TYR A 60 6.54 7.83 -23.65
N TRP A 61 6.64 8.79 -22.72
CA TRP A 61 5.45 9.49 -22.27
C TRP A 61 5.11 10.60 -23.25
N ASP A 62 3.88 10.56 -23.75
CA ASP A 62 3.30 11.62 -24.53
C ASP A 62 2.75 12.70 -23.58
N ALA A 63 2.66 13.95 -24.07
CA ALA A 63 2.02 15.00 -23.30
C ALA A 63 0.53 14.68 -23.11
N ASP A 64 0.01 15.04 -21.95
CA ASP A 64 -1.40 14.90 -21.56
C ASP A 64 -1.94 13.47 -21.68
N SER A 65 -1.05 12.49 -21.58
CA SER A 65 -1.37 11.05 -21.59
C SER A 65 -1.17 10.43 -20.21
N TRP A 66 -2.03 9.46 -19.88
CA TRP A 66 -1.98 8.71 -18.63
C TRP A 66 -1.04 7.51 -18.74
N HIS A 67 -0.21 7.33 -17.71
CA HIS A 67 0.75 6.24 -17.58
C HIS A 67 0.56 5.57 -16.22
N GLY A 68 -0.05 4.38 -16.24
CA GLY A 68 -0.40 3.57 -15.08
C GLY A 68 -0.22 2.08 -15.40
N TRP A 69 -0.95 1.17 -14.77
CA TRP A 69 -0.81 -0.27 -15.04
C TRP A 69 -0.92 -0.64 -16.55
N PRO A 70 -0.09 -1.55 -17.08
CA PRO A 70 0.99 -2.31 -16.42
C PRO A 70 2.33 -1.56 -16.30
N ASP A 71 2.35 -0.31 -16.77
CA ASP A 71 3.51 0.53 -16.99
C ASP A 71 3.90 1.39 -15.77
N GLY A 72 3.00 1.48 -14.80
CA GLY A 72 3.16 2.18 -13.53
C GLY A 72 3.99 1.38 -12.51
N PRO A 73 4.56 2.07 -11.51
CA PRO A 73 5.37 1.45 -10.49
C PRO A 73 4.52 0.53 -9.61
N GLU A 74 4.93 -0.72 -9.38
CA GLU A 74 4.26 -1.61 -8.41
C GLU A 74 4.64 -1.22 -6.97
N LEU A 75 3.63 -0.84 -6.18
CA LEU A 75 3.75 -0.23 -4.86
C LEU A 75 3.41 -1.16 -3.71
N LYS A 76 3.04 -2.42 -3.95
CA LYS A 76 2.60 -3.38 -2.91
C LYS A 76 3.57 -3.41 -1.74
N ASN A 77 4.85 -3.60 -1.99
CA ASN A 77 5.84 -3.75 -0.91
C ASN A 77 6.07 -2.43 -0.15
N ILE A 78 5.97 -1.28 -0.84
CA ILE A 78 6.08 0.05 -0.24
C ILE A 78 4.91 0.29 0.72
N ILE A 79 3.69 0.09 0.22
CA ILE A 79 2.46 0.26 1.03
C ILE A 79 2.45 -0.74 2.18
N GLN A 80 2.83 -2.00 1.93
CA GLN A 80 2.86 -3.02 2.96
C GLN A 80 3.85 -2.69 4.08
N GLU A 81 5.01 -2.11 3.76
CA GLU A 81 5.96 -1.64 4.79
C GLU A 81 5.34 -0.58 5.68
N ILE A 82 4.57 0.37 5.13
CA ILE A 82 3.93 1.43 5.91
C ILE A 82 2.82 0.88 6.80
N VAL A 83 1.91 0.07 6.25
CA VAL A 83 0.76 -0.45 7.02
C VAL A 83 1.16 -1.46 8.10
N ASN A 84 2.35 -2.05 7.99
CA ASN A 84 2.92 -2.93 9.02
C ASN A 84 3.59 -2.16 10.17
N GLN A 85 3.69 -0.82 10.09
CA GLN A 85 4.31 -0.04 11.16
C GLN A 85 3.45 -0.02 12.42
N PRO A 86 4.06 -0.12 13.61
CA PRO A 86 3.37 0.17 14.86
C PRO A 86 2.72 1.55 14.81
N GLY A 87 1.44 1.63 15.19
CA GLY A 87 0.67 2.88 15.17
C GLY A 87 -0.06 3.16 13.85
N TRP A 88 0.10 2.33 12.82
CA TRP A 88 -0.77 2.40 11.64
C TRP A 88 -2.22 2.05 12.00
N ALA A 89 -3.16 2.83 11.47
CA ALA A 89 -4.60 2.57 11.57
C ALA A 89 -5.27 2.83 10.21
N SER A 90 -6.38 2.13 9.95
CA SER A 90 -7.19 2.39 8.75
C SER A 90 -7.68 3.84 8.75
N GLY A 91 -7.58 4.51 7.61
CA GLY A 91 -7.89 5.93 7.46
C GLY A 91 -6.70 6.87 7.68
N ASN A 92 -5.56 6.36 8.14
CA ASN A 92 -4.35 7.17 8.22
C ASN A 92 -3.87 7.57 6.81
N PRO A 93 -3.38 8.81 6.62
CA PRO A 93 -2.84 9.27 5.35
C PRO A 93 -1.53 8.53 5.00
N LEU A 94 -1.47 8.06 3.76
CA LEU A 94 -0.24 7.63 3.09
C LEU A 94 0.36 8.81 2.32
N ALA A 95 1.69 8.84 2.21
CA ALA A 95 2.37 9.69 1.24
C ALA A 95 3.40 8.91 0.45
N MET A 96 3.41 9.13 -0.86
CA MET A 96 4.38 8.56 -1.79
C MET A 96 5.33 9.66 -2.25
N LYS A 97 6.61 9.31 -2.40
CA LYS A 97 7.65 10.21 -2.87
C LYS A 97 8.24 9.66 -4.16
N ILE A 98 8.18 10.46 -5.22
CA ILE A 98 8.86 10.17 -6.49
C ILE A 98 10.19 10.93 -6.46
N VAL A 99 11.28 10.18 -6.55
CA VAL A 99 12.63 10.74 -6.63
C VAL A 99 13.10 10.57 -8.07
N SER A 100 13.40 11.68 -8.74
CA SER A 100 13.98 11.66 -10.08
C SER A 100 15.49 11.84 -10.00
N THR A 101 16.21 10.96 -10.70
CA THR A 101 17.65 11.08 -10.96
C THR A 101 17.81 11.58 -12.39
N PRO A 102 18.26 12.83 -12.60
CA PRO A 102 18.41 13.39 -13.94
C PRO A 102 19.41 12.58 -14.76
N VAL A 103 19.01 12.17 -15.98
CA VAL A 103 19.91 11.57 -16.97
C VAL A 103 20.04 12.55 -18.13
N GLY A 104 21.26 13.03 -18.39
CA GLY A 104 21.51 13.99 -19.47
C GLY A 104 20.81 15.36 -19.30
N GLY A 105 20.44 15.74 -18.07
CA GLY A 105 19.77 17.01 -17.76
C GLY A 105 18.28 17.06 -18.12
N ALA A 106 17.72 15.96 -18.63
CA ALA A 106 16.29 15.84 -18.91
C ALA A 106 15.56 15.17 -17.75
N GLY A 107 14.37 15.68 -17.43
CA GLY A 107 13.45 15.10 -16.46
C GLY A 107 12.02 15.09 -17.02
N ARG A 108 11.17 14.26 -16.44
CA ARG A 108 9.73 14.22 -16.72
C ARG A 108 9.01 15.09 -15.70
N LEU A 109 7.98 15.79 -16.16
CA LEU A 109 7.08 16.54 -15.30
C LEU A 109 5.71 15.87 -15.30
N VAL A 110 5.17 15.68 -14.10
CA VAL A 110 3.80 15.23 -13.88
C VAL A 110 3.01 16.40 -13.29
N TRP A 111 1.71 16.41 -13.54
CA TRP A 111 0.84 17.41 -12.96
C TRP A 111 0.76 17.26 -11.44
N SER A 112 0.88 18.35 -10.69
CA SER A 112 0.50 18.37 -9.28
C SER A 112 -1.00 18.60 -9.15
N TYR A 113 -1.57 18.26 -7.99
CA TYR A 113 -2.97 18.60 -7.70
C TYR A 113 -3.23 20.10 -7.82
N ASP A 114 -2.36 20.94 -7.24
CA ASP A 114 -2.52 22.40 -7.29
C ASP A 114 -2.32 22.99 -8.70
N GLY A 115 -1.53 22.34 -9.54
CA GLY A 115 -1.29 22.77 -10.92
C GLY A 115 -2.45 22.39 -11.84
N ASN A 116 -2.89 21.12 -11.77
CA ASN A 116 -4.05 20.65 -12.50
C ASN A 116 -4.68 19.43 -11.79
N PRO A 117 -5.77 19.62 -11.01
CA PRO A 117 -6.41 18.55 -10.27
C PRO A 117 -6.91 17.40 -11.16
N SER A 118 -7.37 17.69 -12.38
CA SER A 118 -7.93 16.66 -13.27
C SER A 118 -6.88 15.76 -13.90
N LEU A 119 -5.61 16.15 -13.85
CA LEU A 119 -4.46 15.40 -14.38
C LEU A 119 -3.48 14.97 -13.27
N SER A 120 -3.84 15.19 -12.01
CA SER A 120 -3.01 14.84 -10.87
C SER A 120 -2.90 13.32 -10.68
N PRO A 121 -1.79 12.82 -10.08
CA PRO A 121 -1.56 11.39 -9.86
C PRO A 121 -2.70 10.69 -9.13
N ILE A 122 -3.01 9.47 -9.59
CA ILE A 122 -4.00 8.59 -8.98
C ILE A 122 -3.28 7.37 -8.40
N LEU A 123 -3.57 7.06 -7.14
CA LEU A 123 -3.08 5.87 -6.48
C LEU A 123 -4.12 4.76 -6.54
N HIS A 124 -3.79 3.66 -7.23
CA HIS A 124 -4.63 2.48 -7.33
C HIS A 124 -4.18 1.40 -6.34
N VAL A 125 -5.01 1.11 -5.34
CA VAL A 125 -4.74 0.07 -4.33
C VAL A 125 -5.83 -0.99 -4.36
N THR A 126 -5.44 -2.21 -4.73
CA THR A 126 -6.24 -3.41 -4.49
C THR A 126 -5.64 -4.13 -3.29
N TYR A 127 -6.46 -4.39 -2.28
CA TYR A 127 -6.03 -5.05 -1.05
C TYR A 127 -7.10 -6.04 -0.59
N ILE A 128 -6.64 -7.02 0.20
CA ILE A 128 -7.52 -7.92 0.95
C ILE A 128 -7.59 -7.34 2.37
N PRO A 129 -8.80 -7.07 2.91
CA PRO A 129 -8.92 -6.66 4.31
C PRO A 129 -8.22 -7.67 5.20
N ALA A 130 -7.53 -7.21 6.25
CA ALA A 130 -7.12 -8.13 7.30
C ALA A 130 -8.38 -8.86 7.82
N PRO A 131 -8.32 -10.17 8.12
CA PRO A 131 -9.43 -10.85 8.78
C PRO A 131 -9.79 -10.03 10.01
N GLY A 132 -11.07 -9.64 10.13
CA GLY A 132 -11.54 -8.96 11.33
C GLY A 132 -11.27 -9.81 12.56
N ALA A 133 -11.36 -9.20 13.75
CA ALA A 133 -11.39 -10.01 14.97
C ALA A 133 -12.49 -11.08 14.83
N PRO A 134 -12.19 -12.37 15.06
CA PRO A 134 -13.19 -13.41 14.93
C PRO A 134 -14.43 -13.10 15.78
N SER A 135 -15.60 -13.36 15.23
CA SER A 135 -16.85 -13.19 15.93
C SER A 135 -16.93 -14.12 17.15
N LYS A 136 -17.78 -13.75 18.12
CA LYS A 136 -17.97 -14.59 19.31
C LYS A 136 -18.62 -15.93 18.90
N VAL A 137 -17.96 -17.03 19.25
CA VAL A 137 -18.48 -18.38 19.07
C VAL A 137 -19.88 -18.57 19.66
N THR A 138 -20.75 -19.26 18.94
CA THR A 138 -22.13 -19.55 19.34
C THR A 138 -22.36 -21.04 19.59
N GLY A 139 -23.48 -21.39 20.23
CA GLY A 139 -23.90 -22.79 20.41
C GLY A 139 -23.01 -23.62 21.33
N LEU A 140 -22.26 -22.97 22.25
CA LEU A 140 -21.41 -23.68 23.20
C LEU A 140 -22.25 -24.63 24.07
N LYS A 141 -21.91 -25.92 24.00
CA LYS A 141 -22.59 -26.98 24.75
C LYS A 141 -21.58 -28.00 25.27
N ALA A 142 -21.84 -28.50 26.48
CA ALA A 142 -21.15 -29.65 27.05
C ALA A 142 -22.04 -30.90 26.95
N THR A 143 -21.49 -32.00 26.50
CA THR A 143 -22.16 -33.31 26.41
C THR A 143 -21.28 -34.40 27.00
N ASN A 144 -21.85 -35.60 27.22
CA ASN A 144 -21.12 -36.76 27.76
C ASN A 144 -20.35 -36.43 29.05
N ILE A 145 -21.04 -35.81 30.01
CA ILE A 145 -20.45 -35.37 31.28
C ILE A 145 -20.25 -36.60 32.16
N ALA A 146 -19.00 -36.82 32.57
CA ALA A 146 -18.57 -37.80 33.54
C ALA A 146 -17.79 -37.09 34.66
N GLU A 147 -17.43 -37.84 35.70
CA GLU A 147 -16.74 -37.30 36.89
C GLU A 147 -15.47 -36.49 36.54
N ILE A 148 -14.72 -36.92 35.52
CA ILE A 148 -13.44 -36.32 35.12
C ILE A 148 -13.36 -35.90 33.65
N SER A 149 -14.47 -35.95 32.91
CA SER A 149 -14.45 -35.58 31.49
C SER A 149 -15.79 -35.06 30.99
N PHE A 150 -15.73 -34.28 29.93
CA PHE A 150 -16.90 -33.87 29.15
C PHE A 150 -16.43 -33.60 27.72
N LYS A 151 -17.38 -33.54 26.79
CA LYS A 151 -17.14 -33.09 25.41
C LYS A 151 -17.70 -31.68 25.25
N ALA A 152 -16.84 -30.73 24.89
CA ALA A 152 -17.28 -29.40 24.45
C ALA A 152 -17.52 -29.42 22.94
N SER A 153 -18.58 -28.74 22.50
CA SER A 153 -18.83 -28.47 21.08
C SER A 153 -19.48 -27.11 20.91
N TRP A 154 -19.33 -26.52 19.73
CA TRP A 154 -19.83 -25.20 19.37
C TRP A 154 -20.00 -25.08 17.86
N ASN A 155 -20.65 -24.01 17.40
CA ASN A 155 -20.69 -23.66 15.98
C ASN A 155 -19.39 -22.91 15.64
N ALA A 156 -18.64 -23.42 14.67
CA ALA A 156 -17.41 -22.77 14.21
C ALA A 156 -17.69 -21.39 13.58
N ASN A 157 -16.72 -20.48 13.68
CA ASN A 157 -16.75 -19.22 12.94
C ASN A 157 -16.82 -19.47 11.42
N PRO A 158 -17.42 -18.55 10.65
CA PRO A 158 -17.40 -18.62 9.19
C PRO A 158 -15.97 -18.69 8.61
N PRO A 159 -15.74 -19.43 7.50
CA PRO A 159 -14.40 -19.61 6.92
C PRO A 159 -13.67 -18.31 6.58
N GLU A 160 -14.40 -17.25 6.23
CA GLU A 160 -13.88 -15.93 5.89
C GLU A 160 -13.21 -15.20 7.07
N GLU A 161 -13.45 -15.63 8.31
CA GLU A 161 -12.78 -15.08 9.49
C GLU A 161 -11.42 -15.75 9.77
N GLU A 162 -11.03 -16.77 8.99
CA GLU A 162 -9.74 -17.47 9.08
C GLU A 162 -9.35 -17.90 10.51
N THR A 163 -10.35 -18.28 11.33
CA THR A 163 -10.10 -18.67 12.73
C THR A 163 -9.30 -19.96 12.81
N THR A 164 -8.04 -19.88 13.24
CA THR A 164 -7.12 -21.02 13.31
C THR A 164 -7.11 -21.74 14.67
N LEU A 165 -7.63 -21.11 15.73
CA LEU A 165 -7.58 -21.66 17.08
C LEU A 165 -8.76 -21.17 17.95
N TYR A 166 -9.24 -22.06 18.83
CA TYR A 166 -10.16 -21.74 19.91
C TYR A 166 -9.49 -21.90 21.27
N ARG A 167 -9.64 -20.91 22.17
CA ARG A 167 -9.22 -21.01 23.57
C ARG A 167 -10.44 -21.30 24.45
N VAL A 168 -10.35 -22.37 25.24
CA VAL A 168 -11.41 -22.76 26.18
C VAL A 168 -11.00 -22.37 27.59
N TYR A 169 -11.84 -21.58 28.26
CA TYR A 169 -11.64 -21.16 29.64
C TYR A 169 -12.67 -21.85 30.53
N LEU A 170 -12.20 -22.52 31.58
CA LEU A 170 -13.05 -23.16 32.59
C LEU A 170 -12.95 -22.36 33.89
N ARG A 171 -14.09 -22.10 34.51
CA ARG A 171 -14.17 -21.46 35.82
C ARG A 171 -14.97 -22.35 36.74
N LYS A 172 -14.46 -22.60 37.95
CA LYS A 172 -15.23 -23.22 39.02
C LYS A 172 -16.27 -22.21 39.51
N GLY A 173 -17.54 -22.58 39.42
CA GLY A 173 -18.66 -21.80 39.94
C GLY A 173 -18.65 -21.73 41.45
#